data_AF-A0A370AUJ3-F1
#
_entry.id   AF-A0A370AUJ3-F1
#
_cell.length_a   1.000
_cell.length_b   1.000
_cell.length_c   1.000
_cell.angle_alpha   90.00
_cell.angle_beta   90.00
_cell.angle_gamma   90.00
#
_symmetry.space_group_name_H-M   'P 1'
#
loop_
_entity.id
_entity.type
_entity.pdbx_description
1 polymer ?
#
loop_
_entity_poly.entity_id
_entity_poly.type
_entity_poly.pdbx_seq_one_letter_code
_entity_poly.pdbx_strand_id
1 'polypeptide(L)'
;MNTIVTICSDSIINQGIERVIQNEFPGDYNLRFTDNITDALDILNFELPELTILHLSDKELDLTFLKDKIVEDSWLHSSGIIGIYDLGRHEEARLLDQFRSLNLLTLLDYSRIRTHFAKILSIVYANRQLIYQNELADNILDKFSGAFSISNSDYSVVSVYTGLLSINMVRSGRVTSEERFKLQMALSELILNGIEHGNCGITKEMRDQKLSEGGSLIELIQEKNLGKDIRRKKVLLEWILTEKESRFVIHDEGEGFDVEAYKRSLQNASSDNLSSRGILLSRIVADRILFNKKGNQVTMVMNHRHLHERLTPAGFSSEEMLIVKEGDIVVRSGDPGDSIFYISSGSYKVVHHGQIVGRITPEDVFLGEMAFLLNKDRSASVIAETSGKLIRIPRKSFIKVLKQYPQYGLFLSRLLASRLKRTNEFIVTSLGDEDEDESKKDLTI
;
A
#
# COMPACT_ATOMS: atom_id res chain seq x y z
N MET A 1 17.68 -0.83 10.54
CA MET A 1 17.82 0.13 9.43
C MET A 1 17.08 -0.44 8.26
N ASN A 2 16.27 0.37 7.60
CA ASN A 2 15.37 -0.09 6.56
C ASN A 2 16.12 -0.10 5.22
N THR A 3 15.95 -1.15 4.42
CA THR A 3 16.69 -1.25 3.16
C THR A 3 15.94 -0.55 2.03
N ILE A 4 16.60 0.39 1.37
CA ILE A 4 16.17 0.99 0.10
C ILE A 4 17.09 0.47 -0.99
N VAL A 5 16.50 -0.06 -2.05
CA VAL A 5 17.24 -0.58 -3.21
C VAL A 5 17.00 0.33 -4.39
N THR A 6 18.06 0.82 -5.01
CA THR A 6 18.03 1.64 -6.22
C THR A 6 18.56 0.85 -7.39
N ILE A 7 17.72 0.64 -8.40
CA ILE A 7 18.04 -0.06 -9.64
C ILE A 7 18.17 1.01 -10.73
N CYS A 8 19.40 1.40 -11.03
CA CYS A 8 19.73 2.53 -11.89
C CYS A 8 21.20 2.51 -12.32
N SER A 9 21.45 2.58 -13.63
CA SER A 9 22.79 2.68 -14.23
C SER A 9 23.34 4.12 -14.19
N ASP A 10 22.48 5.13 -14.06
CA ASP A 10 22.88 6.53 -14.04
C ASP A 10 23.48 6.95 -12.68
N SER A 11 24.80 7.18 -12.68
CA SER A 11 25.56 7.60 -11.50
C SER A 11 25.10 8.95 -10.91
N ILE A 12 24.57 9.88 -11.72
CA ILE A 12 24.13 11.20 -11.25
C ILE A 12 22.82 11.05 -10.47
N ILE A 13 21.92 10.20 -10.95
CA ILE A 13 20.69 9.84 -10.24
C ILE A 13 21.04 9.20 -8.90
N ASN A 14 21.93 8.20 -8.91
CA ASN A 14 22.36 7.48 -7.70
C ASN A 14 22.98 8.43 -6.66
N GLN A 15 23.90 9.31 -7.07
CA GLN A 15 24.46 10.33 -6.17
C GLN A 15 23.41 11.32 -5.66
N GLY A 16 22.41 11.67 -6.48
CA GLY A 16 21.31 12.54 -6.08
C GLY A 16 20.47 11.94 -4.96
N ILE A 17 20.09 10.67 -5.11
CA ILE A 17 19.36 9.88 -4.10
C ILE A 17 20.18 9.75 -2.83
N GLU A 18 21.44 9.33 -2.96
CA GLU A 18 22.34 9.12 -1.83
C GLU A 18 22.51 10.38 -0.98
N ARG A 19 22.77 11.54 -1.62
CA ARG A 19 22.91 12.82 -0.92
C ARG A 19 21.65 13.22 -0.16
N VAL A 20 20.47 13.03 -0.75
CA VAL A 20 19.21 13.35 -0.07
C VAL A 20 19.04 12.51 1.19
N ILE A 21 19.30 11.20 1.09
CA ILE A 21 19.14 10.28 2.23
C ILE A 21 20.18 10.56 3.32
N GLN A 22 21.44 10.76 2.96
CA GLN A 22 22.49 11.07 3.93
C GLN A 22 22.23 12.38 4.69
N ASN A 23 21.63 13.38 4.03
CA ASN A 23 21.36 14.68 4.64
C ASN A 23 20.09 14.71 5.48
N GLU A 24 19.00 14.12 4.98
CA GLU A 24 17.67 14.26 5.59
C GLU A 24 17.30 13.06 6.49
N PHE A 25 17.93 11.90 6.29
CA PHE A 25 17.63 10.64 6.99
C PHE A 25 18.90 9.89 7.43
N PRO A 26 19.82 10.55 8.17
CA PRO A 26 21.11 9.97 8.52
C PRO A 26 20.97 8.74 9.42
N GLY A 27 21.32 7.57 8.90
CA GLY A 27 21.33 6.31 9.66
C GLY A 27 19.97 5.59 9.73
N ASP A 28 18.91 6.14 9.14
CA ASP A 28 17.59 5.50 9.11
C ASP A 28 17.53 4.37 8.07
N TYR A 29 18.21 4.58 6.93
CA TYR A 29 18.17 3.70 5.77
C TYR A 29 19.52 3.08 5.44
N ASN A 30 19.49 1.80 5.05
CA ASN A 30 20.59 1.13 4.37
C ASN A 30 20.36 1.19 2.87
N LEU A 31 21.26 1.86 2.14
CA LEU A 31 21.15 2.03 0.69
C LEU A 31 21.92 0.96 -0.05
N ARG A 32 21.27 0.37 -1.05
CA ARG A 32 21.88 -0.52 -2.03
C ARG A 32 21.64 0.02 -3.42
N PHE A 33 22.68 0.06 -4.24
CA PHE A 33 22.62 0.46 -5.63
C PHE A 33 23.02 -0.72 -6.50
N THR A 34 22.34 -0.89 -7.63
CA THR A 34 22.68 -1.89 -8.64
C THR A 34 22.33 -1.36 -10.03
N ASP A 35 23.17 -1.68 -10.99
CA ASP A 35 23.04 -1.40 -12.42
C ASP A 35 22.94 -2.71 -13.23
N ASN A 36 22.64 -3.82 -12.56
CA ASN A 36 22.57 -5.13 -13.17
C ASN A 36 21.23 -5.80 -12.82
N ILE A 37 20.51 -6.31 -13.83
CA ILE A 37 19.18 -6.92 -13.63
C ILE A 37 19.24 -8.21 -12.79
N THR A 38 20.29 -9.02 -12.95
CA THR A 38 20.44 -10.27 -12.19
C THR A 38 20.69 -9.94 -10.72
N ASP A 39 21.62 -9.03 -10.44
CA ASP A 39 21.90 -8.56 -9.09
C ASP A 39 20.68 -7.86 -8.47
N ALA A 40 19.93 -7.07 -9.25
CA ALA A 40 18.67 -6.48 -8.82
C ALA A 40 17.67 -7.55 -8.37
N LEU A 41 17.47 -8.62 -9.15
CA LEU A 41 16.59 -9.71 -8.77
C LEU A 41 17.08 -10.42 -7.51
N ASP A 42 18.38 -10.67 -7.38
CA ASP A 42 18.97 -11.28 -6.18
C ASP A 42 18.72 -10.41 -4.94
N ILE A 43 19.04 -9.11 -5.02
CA ILE A 43 18.79 -8.15 -3.94
C ILE A 43 17.30 -8.13 -3.58
N LEU A 44 16.40 -8.01 -4.56
CA LEU A 44 14.95 -8.00 -4.28
C LEU A 44 14.49 -9.30 -3.62
N ASN A 45 15.04 -10.44 -4.02
CA ASN A 45 14.73 -11.75 -3.45
C ASN A 45 15.23 -11.88 -1.99
N PHE A 46 16.48 -11.50 -1.71
CA PHE A 46 17.11 -11.78 -0.41
C PHE A 46 16.95 -10.65 0.61
N GLU A 47 17.04 -9.40 0.15
CA GLU A 47 16.91 -8.23 1.03
C GLU A 47 15.45 -7.88 1.29
N LEU A 48 14.51 -8.28 0.41
CA LEU A 48 13.07 -7.93 0.47
C LEU A 48 12.89 -6.48 0.92
N PRO A 49 13.39 -5.51 0.12
CA PRO A 49 13.46 -4.13 0.56
C PRO A 49 12.08 -3.55 0.82
N GLU A 50 12.03 -2.60 1.74
CA GLU A 50 10.82 -1.86 2.05
C GLU A 50 10.35 -0.99 0.87
N LEU A 51 11.33 -0.38 0.20
CA LEU A 51 11.12 0.53 -0.90
C LEU A 51 12.16 0.26 -1.98
N THR A 52 11.69 0.19 -3.22
CA THR A 52 12.54 0.07 -4.40
C THR A 52 12.45 1.33 -5.23
N ILE A 53 13.57 1.84 -5.69
CA ILE A 53 13.67 2.96 -6.62
C ILE A 53 14.09 2.38 -7.96
N LEU A 54 13.30 2.62 -9.00
CA LEU A 54 13.53 2.08 -10.33
C LEU A 54 13.63 3.22 -11.33
N HIS A 55 14.78 3.35 -12.01
CA HIS A 55 14.92 4.29 -13.11
C HIS A 55 14.20 3.73 -14.35
N LEU A 56 12.97 4.18 -14.59
CA LEU A 56 12.10 3.71 -15.68
C LEU A 56 12.53 4.17 -17.08
N SER A 57 13.39 5.18 -17.14
CA SER A 57 13.97 5.72 -18.38
C SER A 57 15.37 5.17 -18.67
N ASP A 58 15.83 4.20 -17.87
CA ASP A 58 17.13 3.56 -18.04
C ASP A 58 17.17 2.71 -19.31
N LYS A 59 18.14 2.95 -20.18
CA LYS A 59 18.30 2.25 -21.47
C LYS A 59 19.27 1.08 -21.39
N GLU A 60 20.10 1.04 -20.36
CA GLU A 60 21.10 -0.01 -20.16
C GLU A 60 20.49 -1.24 -19.47
N LEU A 61 19.30 -1.08 -18.89
CA LEU A 61 18.59 -2.10 -18.13
C LEU A 61 17.39 -2.66 -18.91
N ASP A 62 17.24 -3.98 -18.95
CA ASP A 62 16.02 -4.63 -19.44
C ASP A 62 14.90 -4.58 -18.39
N LEU A 63 14.27 -3.42 -18.30
CA LEU A 63 13.19 -3.15 -17.34
C LEU A 63 11.92 -3.94 -17.64
N THR A 64 11.72 -4.39 -18.88
CA THR A 64 10.57 -5.22 -19.25
C THR A 64 10.74 -6.61 -18.65
N PHE A 65 11.93 -7.21 -18.83
CA PHE A 65 12.25 -8.49 -18.20
C PHE A 65 12.16 -8.41 -16.66
N LEU A 66 12.73 -7.36 -16.05
CA LEU A 66 12.65 -7.17 -14.60
C LEU A 66 11.19 -7.06 -14.12
N LYS A 67 10.38 -6.25 -14.80
CA LYS A 67 8.95 -6.11 -14.51
C LYS A 67 8.25 -7.46 -14.57
N ASP A 68 8.46 -8.22 -15.63
CA ASP A 68 7.78 -9.50 -15.83
C ASP A 68 8.18 -10.49 -14.72
N LYS A 69 9.44 -10.49 -14.28
CA LYS A 69 9.90 -11.29 -13.13
C LYS A 69 9.30 -10.87 -11.79
N ILE A 70 9.18 -9.56 -11.55
CA ILE A 70 8.53 -9.05 -10.33
C ILE A 70 7.04 -9.40 -10.32
N VAL A 71 6.36 -9.36 -11.47
CA VAL A 71 4.94 -9.70 -11.58
C VAL A 71 4.70 -11.21 -11.50
N GLU A 72 5.61 -12.02 -12.04
CA GLU A 72 5.54 -13.49 -12.02
C GLU A 72 5.62 -14.04 -10.59
N ASP A 73 6.40 -13.40 -9.70
CA ASP A 73 6.52 -13.81 -8.30
C ASP A 73 5.85 -12.80 -7.34
N SER A 74 4.71 -13.20 -6.79
CA SER A 74 3.97 -12.43 -5.78
C SER A 74 4.80 -11.93 -4.59
N TRP A 75 5.92 -12.60 -4.24
CA TRP A 75 6.78 -12.15 -3.15
C TRP A 75 7.67 -10.97 -3.52
N LEU A 76 8.17 -10.95 -4.76
CA LEU A 76 8.91 -9.80 -5.30
C LEU A 76 8.00 -8.59 -5.47
N HIS A 77 6.72 -8.83 -5.69
CA HIS A 77 5.68 -7.82 -5.79
C HIS A 77 5.22 -7.25 -4.42
N SER A 78 6.03 -7.32 -3.36
CA SER A 78 5.59 -6.94 -2.01
C SER A 78 5.99 -5.53 -1.56
N SER A 79 6.99 -4.91 -2.22
CA SER A 79 7.52 -3.58 -1.90
C SER A 79 6.86 -2.46 -2.70
N GLY A 80 6.89 -1.24 -2.16
CA GLY A 80 6.52 -0.05 -2.92
C GLY A 80 7.63 0.35 -3.89
N ILE A 81 7.28 0.78 -5.10
CA ILE A 81 8.24 1.20 -6.12
C ILE A 81 8.10 2.70 -6.40
N ILE A 82 9.20 3.46 -6.29
CA ILE A 82 9.29 4.83 -6.82
C ILE A 82 9.92 4.74 -8.20
N GLY A 83 9.16 5.10 -9.23
CA GLY A 83 9.64 5.15 -10.60
C GLY A 83 10.29 6.50 -10.90
N ILE A 84 11.58 6.53 -11.19
CA ILE A 84 12.27 7.74 -11.67
C ILE A 84 12.21 7.76 -13.18
N TYR A 85 11.93 8.91 -13.77
CA TYR A 85 11.92 9.09 -15.23
C TYR A 85 12.50 10.43 -15.65
N ASP A 86 12.83 10.57 -16.93
CA ASP A 86 13.29 11.82 -17.54
C ASP A 86 12.18 12.41 -18.44
N LEU A 87 11.66 13.59 -18.08
CA LEU A 87 10.67 14.34 -18.85
C LEU A 87 11.06 14.53 -20.33
N GLY A 88 12.36 14.62 -20.63
CA GLY A 88 12.87 14.88 -21.97
C GLY A 88 12.64 13.74 -22.97
N ARG A 89 12.23 12.54 -22.51
CA ARG A 89 12.19 11.32 -23.35
C ARG A 89 10.93 10.47 -23.21
N HIS A 90 10.02 10.77 -22.28
CA HIS A 90 8.83 9.94 -22.04
C HIS A 90 7.58 10.76 -21.74
N GLU A 91 6.49 10.45 -22.45
CA GLU A 91 5.14 10.83 -22.00
C GLU A 91 4.84 10.01 -20.73
N GLU A 92 4.80 10.66 -19.57
CA GLU A 92 4.53 10.06 -18.25
C GLU A 92 3.37 9.03 -18.30
N ALA A 93 2.32 9.33 -19.05
CA ALA A 93 1.17 8.46 -19.27
C ALA A 93 1.54 7.08 -19.86
N ARG A 94 2.52 7.02 -20.76
CA ARG A 94 3.01 5.77 -21.35
C ARG A 94 3.75 4.92 -20.33
N LEU A 95 4.61 5.52 -19.50
CA LEU A 95 5.33 4.79 -18.44
C LEU A 95 4.36 4.28 -17.38
N LEU A 96 3.37 5.10 -17.00
CA LEU A 96 2.29 4.68 -16.11
C LEU A 96 1.57 3.47 -16.67
N ASP A 97 1.18 3.49 -17.96
CA ASP A 97 0.48 2.35 -18.56
C ASP A 97 1.37 1.09 -18.67
N GLN A 98 2.63 1.26 -19.08
CA GLN A 98 3.59 0.16 -19.22
C GLN A 98 3.87 -0.54 -17.88
N PHE A 99 3.99 0.21 -16.79
CA PHE A 99 4.39 -0.31 -15.48
C PHE A 99 3.25 -0.35 -14.44
N ARG A 100 1.99 -0.13 -14.85
CA ARG A 100 0.81 -0.13 -13.95
C ARG A 100 0.65 -1.41 -13.12
N SER A 101 1.16 -2.53 -13.62
CA SER A 101 1.10 -3.83 -12.95
C SER A 101 2.06 -3.95 -11.77
N LEU A 102 3.09 -3.11 -11.67
CA LEU A 102 4.00 -3.05 -10.51
C LEU A 102 3.36 -2.28 -9.35
N ASN A 103 3.82 -2.49 -8.11
CA ASN A 103 3.41 -1.69 -6.95
C ASN A 103 4.03 -0.27 -6.96
N LEU A 104 3.83 0.45 -8.06
CA LEU A 104 4.28 1.81 -8.24
C LEU A 104 3.57 2.73 -7.24
N LEU A 105 4.34 3.31 -6.34
CA LEU A 105 3.93 4.29 -5.35
C LEU A 105 3.77 5.67 -5.98
N THR A 106 4.77 6.11 -6.74
CA THR A 106 4.72 7.37 -7.48
C THR A 106 5.73 7.34 -8.61
N LEU A 107 5.48 8.18 -9.62
CA LEU A 107 6.53 8.62 -10.53
C LEU A 107 7.18 9.89 -10.02
N LEU A 108 8.48 10.03 -10.27
CA LEU A 108 9.26 11.20 -9.92
C LEU A 108 10.17 11.56 -11.10
N ASP A 109 9.98 12.76 -11.63
CA ASP A 109 10.91 13.28 -12.62
C ASP A 109 12.31 13.47 -12.01
N TYR A 110 13.34 13.06 -12.75
CA TYR A 110 14.73 13.13 -12.32
C TYR A 110 15.15 14.52 -11.83
N SER A 111 14.72 15.59 -12.51
CA SER A 111 15.07 16.96 -12.11
C SER A 111 14.53 17.34 -10.73
N ARG A 112 13.52 16.62 -10.25
CA ARG A 112 12.85 16.86 -8.96
C ARG A 112 13.39 16.01 -7.82
N ILE A 113 14.36 15.13 -8.04
CA ILE A 113 14.94 14.30 -6.96
C ILE A 113 15.41 15.18 -5.80
N ARG A 114 16.18 16.23 -6.09
CA ARG A 114 16.74 17.11 -5.04
C ARG A 114 15.68 17.84 -4.22
N THR A 115 14.50 18.09 -4.79
CA THR A 115 13.48 18.95 -4.18
C THR A 115 12.30 18.17 -3.60
N HIS A 116 11.98 17.00 -4.13
CA HIS A 116 10.78 16.25 -3.78
C HIS A 116 11.06 14.88 -3.17
N PHE A 117 12.24 14.28 -3.43
CA PHE A 117 12.51 12.92 -2.96
C PHE A 117 12.53 12.80 -1.43
N ALA A 118 13.13 13.77 -0.74
CA ALA A 118 13.12 13.83 0.73
C ALA A 118 11.69 13.82 1.29
N LYS A 119 10.79 14.53 0.60
CA LYS A 119 9.40 14.65 0.99
C LYS A 119 8.64 13.34 0.78
N ILE A 120 8.88 12.65 -0.33
CA ILE A 120 8.32 11.32 -0.58
C ILE A 120 8.75 10.36 0.54
N LEU A 121 10.04 10.32 0.87
CA LEU A 121 10.55 9.47 1.94
C LEU A 121 9.96 9.84 3.31
N SER A 122 9.81 11.13 3.61
CA SER A 122 9.17 11.59 4.84
C SER A 122 7.74 11.05 4.98
N ILE A 123 6.97 11.09 3.89
CA ILE A 123 5.60 10.57 3.87
C ILE A 123 5.60 9.04 4.05
N VAL A 124 6.45 8.32 3.32
CA VAL A 124 6.60 6.86 3.44
C VAL A 124 6.98 6.46 4.87
N TYR A 125 7.93 7.17 5.48
CA TYR A 125 8.39 6.93 6.84
C TYR A 125 7.30 7.21 7.88
N ALA A 126 6.61 8.34 7.77
CA ALA A 126 5.54 8.73 8.69
C ALA A 126 4.34 7.77 8.62
N ASN A 127 4.08 7.21 7.44
CA ASN A 127 2.93 6.33 7.18
C ASN A 127 3.33 4.86 7.04
N ARG A 128 4.53 4.50 7.50
CA ARG A 128 5.10 3.16 7.39
C ARG A 128 4.19 2.08 7.97
N GLN A 129 3.34 2.44 8.93
CA GLN A 129 2.36 1.52 9.50
C GLN A 129 1.36 1.00 8.45
N LEU A 130 0.95 1.82 7.48
CA LEU A 130 0.06 1.36 6.41
C LEU A 130 0.75 0.43 5.41
N ILE A 131 2.09 0.55 5.32
CA ILE A 131 2.93 -0.21 4.39
C ILE A 131 3.40 -1.53 5.03
N TYR A 132 3.68 -1.51 6.34
CA TYR A 132 4.41 -2.57 7.03
C TYR A 132 3.74 -3.09 8.32
N GLN A 133 2.87 -2.32 8.99
CA GLN A 133 2.01 -2.90 10.02
C GLN A 133 0.86 -3.63 9.33
N ASN A 134 1.09 -4.92 9.11
CA ASN A 134 0.07 -5.88 9.49
C ASN A 134 -0.16 -5.68 11.00
N GLU A 135 -1.31 -5.10 11.35
CA GLU A 135 -1.99 -5.27 12.64
C GLU A 135 -1.39 -4.55 13.87
N LEU A 136 -1.98 -3.41 14.27
CA LEU A 136 -1.92 -2.95 15.67
C LEU A 136 -3.24 -2.40 16.25
N ALA A 137 -4.35 -2.61 15.55
CA ALA A 137 -5.69 -2.57 16.10
C ALA A 137 -6.56 -3.42 15.15
N ASP A 138 -7.82 -3.66 15.46
CA ASP A 138 -8.85 -4.20 14.55
C ASP A 138 -9.14 -5.70 14.58
N ASN A 139 -8.35 -6.52 15.29
CA ASN A 139 -8.73 -7.92 15.57
C ASN A 139 -9.97 -8.06 16.48
N ILE A 140 -10.59 -6.94 16.88
CA ILE A 140 -11.86 -6.92 17.63
C ILE A 140 -13.04 -6.46 16.75
N LEU A 141 -12.83 -5.82 15.59
CA LEU A 141 -13.93 -5.12 14.87
C LEU A 141 -14.07 -5.34 13.35
N ASP A 142 -13.30 -6.22 12.69
CA ASP A 142 -13.41 -6.51 11.24
C ASP A 142 -13.36 -5.23 10.35
N LYS A 143 -12.75 -4.16 10.87
CA LYS A 143 -12.82 -2.80 10.31
C LYS A 143 -11.45 -2.15 10.40
N PHE A 144 -10.79 -1.97 9.26
CA PHE A 144 -9.54 -1.22 9.17
C PHE A 144 -9.84 0.25 8.89
N SER A 145 -9.34 1.16 9.73
CA SER A 145 -9.55 2.59 9.52
C SER A 145 -8.28 3.39 9.73
N GLY A 146 -8.20 4.53 9.06
CA GLY A 146 -7.05 5.43 9.17
C GLY A 146 -7.34 6.75 8.49
N ALA A 147 -6.38 7.67 8.59
CA ALA A 147 -6.47 8.97 7.97
C ALA A 147 -5.10 9.51 7.56
N PHE A 148 -5.09 10.30 6.48
CA PHE A 148 -3.98 11.15 6.08
C PHE A 148 -4.36 12.61 6.24
N SER A 149 -3.50 13.38 6.89
CA SER A 149 -3.57 14.84 6.88
C SER A 149 -2.58 15.38 5.86
N ILE A 150 -3.09 15.92 4.76
CA ILE A 150 -2.30 16.29 3.57
C ILE A 150 -2.14 17.80 3.51
N SER A 151 -0.90 18.27 3.42
CA SER A 151 -0.59 19.69 3.28
C SER A 151 -0.80 20.18 1.86
N ASN A 152 -1.23 21.44 1.68
CA ASN A 152 -1.23 22.06 0.35
C ASN A 152 0.16 22.09 -0.30
N SER A 153 1.22 22.13 0.51
CA SER A 153 2.60 22.04 0.02
C SER A 153 2.96 20.65 -0.53
N ASP A 154 2.16 19.62 -0.24
CA ASP A 154 2.35 18.24 -0.70
C ASP A 154 1.72 17.98 -2.07
N TYR A 155 1.15 19.02 -2.71
CA TYR A 155 0.44 18.93 -3.98
C TYR A 155 1.14 18.05 -5.03
N SER A 156 2.44 18.21 -5.22
CA SER A 156 3.23 17.47 -6.22
C SER A 156 3.54 16.01 -5.83
N VAL A 157 3.19 15.58 -4.62
CA VAL A 157 3.45 14.23 -4.09
C VAL A 157 2.19 13.57 -3.50
N VAL A 158 1.00 14.08 -3.83
CA VAL A 158 -0.30 13.50 -3.38
C VAL A 158 -0.42 12.02 -3.76
N SER A 159 0.12 11.63 -4.92
CA SER A 159 0.16 10.26 -5.42
C SER A 159 0.81 9.28 -4.45
N VAL A 160 1.72 9.73 -3.58
CA VAL A 160 2.36 8.89 -2.56
C VAL A 160 1.32 8.43 -1.54
N TYR A 161 0.52 9.34 -0.97
CA TYR A 161 -0.51 8.99 0.01
C TYR A 161 -1.51 7.97 -0.57
N THR A 162 -2.01 8.25 -1.77
CA THR A 162 -3.00 7.40 -2.44
C THR A 162 -2.39 6.08 -2.91
N GLY A 163 -1.10 6.07 -3.26
CA GLY A 163 -0.35 4.86 -3.61
C GLY A 163 -0.13 3.95 -2.40
N LEU A 164 0.19 4.49 -1.23
CA LEU A 164 0.31 3.70 0.01
C LEU A 164 -1.02 3.00 0.34
N LEU A 165 -2.13 3.74 0.28
CA LEU A 165 -3.46 3.20 0.53
C LEU A 165 -3.88 2.16 -0.51
N SER A 166 -3.64 2.43 -1.81
CA SER A 166 -4.05 1.51 -2.88
C SER A 166 -3.23 0.20 -2.86
N ILE A 167 -1.93 0.26 -2.55
CA ILE A 167 -1.09 -0.93 -2.37
C ILE A 167 -1.59 -1.78 -1.19
N ASN A 168 -1.95 -1.14 -0.07
CA ASN A 168 -2.56 -1.84 1.07
C ASN A 168 -3.87 -2.56 0.67
N MET A 169 -4.68 -1.93 -0.19
CA MET A 169 -5.91 -2.55 -0.68
C MET A 169 -5.68 -3.73 -1.62
N VAL A 170 -4.62 -3.73 -2.42
CA VAL A 170 -4.21 -4.92 -3.20
C VAL A 170 -3.76 -6.03 -2.26
N ARG A 171 -2.91 -5.70 -1.28
CA ARG A 171 -2.42 -6.68 -0.31
C ARG A 171 -3.59 -7.33 0.43
N SER A 172 -4.58 -6.56 0.85
CA SER A 172 -5.76 -7.09 1.53
C SER A 172 -6.80 -7.74 0.60
N GLY A 173 -6.51 -7.87 -0.70
CA GLY A 173 -7.39 -8.49 -1.68
C GLY A 173 -8.66 -7.68 -1.97
N ARG A 174 -8.73 -6.40 -1.60
CA ARG A 174 -9.91 -5.56 -1.81
C ARG A 174 -9.99 -4.98 -3.21
N VAL A 175 -8.85 -4.88 -3.89
CA VAL A 175 -8.76 -4.46 -5.29
C VAL A 175 -7.72 -5.28 -6.02
N THR A 176 -7.90 -5.47 -7.32
CA THR A 176 -6.88 -6.04 -8.21
C THR A 176 -5.76 -5.04 -8.50
N SER A 177 -4.64 -5.50 -9.04
CA SER A 177 -3.55 -4.62 -9.50
C SER A 177 -3.98 -3.61 -10.57
N GLU A 178 -4.99 -3.95 -11.39
CA GLU A 178 -5.55 -3.02 -12.38
C GLU A 178 -6.43 -1.94 -11.72
N GLU A 179 -7.30 -2.34 -10.80
CA GLU A 179 -8.15 -1.42 -10.04
C GLU A 179 -7.33 -0.51 -9.13
N ARG A 180 -6.22 -1.01 -8.56
CA ARG A 180 -5.27 -0.24 -7.75
C ARG A 180 -4.87 1.07 -8.43
N PHE A 181 -4.47 0.98 -9.70
CA PHE A 181 -4.02 2.15 -10.46
C PHE A 181 -5.17 3.15 -10.65
N LYS A 182 -6.36 2.66 -11.02
CA LYS A 182 -7.55 3.51 -11.20
C LYS A 182 -7.96 4.17 -9.89
N LEU A 183 -7.92 3.43 -8.78
CA LEU A 183 -8.20 3.92 -7.44
C LEU A 183 -7.21 4.99 -6.99
N GLN A 184 -5.91 4.75 -7.18
CA GLN A 184 -4.86 5.71 -6.85
C GLN A 184 -5.07 7.03 -7.60
N MET A 185 -5.37 6.97 -8.90
CA MET A 185 -5.67 8.16 -9.71
C MET A 185 -6.95 8.86 -9.25
N ALA A 186 -8.02 8.11 -9.01
CA ALA A 186 -9.30 8.65 -8.54
C ALA A 186 -9.16 9.39 -7.20
N LEU A 187 -8.50 8.79 -6.21
CA LEU A 187 -8.27 9.41 -4.91
C LEU A 187 -7.36 10.63 -5.04
N SER A 188 -6.31 10.56 -5.88
CA SER A 188 -5.38 11.68 -6.05
C SER A 188 -6.11 12.89 -6.60
N GLU A 189 -6.94 12.69 -7.62
CA GLU A 189 -7.76 13.75 -8.21
C GLU A 189 -8.71 14.40 -7.20
N LEU A 190 -9.39 13.60 -6.36
CA LEU A 190 -10.29 14.14 -5.33
C LEU A 190 -9.53 14.97 -4.28
N ILE A 191 -8.33 14.54 -3.89
CA ILE A 191 -7.47 15.30 -2.97
C ILE A 191 -6.95 16.58 -3.62
N LEU A 192 -6.48 16.50 -4.87
CA LEU A 192 -5.99 17.65 -5.62
C LEU A 192 -7.09 18.71 -5.79
N ASN A 193 -8.34 18.31 -6.05
CA ASN A 193 -9.49 19.22 -6.07
C ASN A 193 -9.71 19.91 -4.71
N GLY A 194 -9.55 19.18 -3.60
CA GLY A 194 -9.59 19.77 -2.25
C GLY A 194 -8.48 20.79 -1.99
N ILE A 195 -7.27 20.56 -2.54
CA ILE A 195 -6.16 21.53 -2.45
C ILE A 195 -6.41 22.75 -3.34
N GLU A 196 -6.72 22.52 -4.63
CA GLU A 196 -6.86 23.55 -5.66
C GLU A 196 -8.08 24.43 -5.39
N HIS A 197 -9.27 23.83 -5.41
CA HIS A 197 -10.54 24.55 -5.34
C HIS A 197 -10.97 24.80 -3.91
N GLY A 198 -10.75 23.85 -3.01
CA GLY A 198 -11.10 23.98 -1.60
C GLY A 198 -10.18 24.95 -0.85
N ASN A 199 -8.97 24.52 -0.54
CA ASN A 199 -8.06 25.25 0.34
C ASN A 199 -7.47 26.52 -0.31
N CYS A 200 -7.03 26.42 -1.57
CA CYS A 200 -6.38 27.53 -2.28
C CYS A 200 -7.36 28.47 -3.02
N GLY A 201 -8.61 28.03 -3.23
CA GLY A 201 -9.63 28.80 -3.95
C GLY A 201 -9.20 29.17 -5.38
N ILE A 202 -8.48 28.28 -6.06
CA ILE A 202 -8.03 28.49 -7.43
C ILE A 202 -9.21 28.23 -8.37
N THR A 203 -9.62 29.24 -9.13
CA THR A 203 -10.66 29.08 -10.15
C THR A 203 -10.06 28.71 -11.50
N LYS A 204 -10.92 28.31 -12.45
CA LYS A 204 -10.50 28.01 -13.82
C LYS A 204 -9.85 29.23 -14.47
N GLU A 205 -10.40 30.42 -14.26
CA GLU A 205 -9.87 31.67 -14.81
C GLU A 205 -8.47 31.97 -14.29
N MET A 206 -8.23 31.77 -12.98
CA MET A 206 -6.90 31.95 -12.39
C MET A 206 -5.88 30.97 -12.97
N ARG A 207 -6.30 29.71 -13.18
CA ARG A 207 -5.48 28.67 -13.79
C ARG A 207 -5.12 29.03 -15.23
N ASP A 208 -6.12 29.40 -16.03
CA ASP A 208 -5.94 29.73 -17.44
C ASP A 208 -5.04 30.98 -17.59
N GLN A 209 -5.21 31.98 -16.72
CA GLN A 209 -4.33 33.14 -16.67
C GLN A 209 -2.87 32.75 -16.37
N LYS A 210 -2.63 31.97 -15.30
CA LYS A 210 -1.26 31.58 -14.93
C LYS A 210 -0.56 30.79 -16.03
N LEU A 211 -1.29 29.87 -16.67
CA LEU A 211 -0.77 29.10 -17.80
C LEU A 211 -0.46 29.99 -19.00
N SER A 212 -1.28 31.01 -19.28
CA SER A 212 -1.03 31.97 -20.37
C SER A 212 0.21 32.84 -20.13
N GLU A 213 0.57 33.07 -18.87
CA GLU A 213 1.80 33.77 -18.46
C GLU A 213 3.04 32.86 -18.49
N GLY A 214 2.89 31.59 -18.88
CA GLY A 214 3.97 30.59 -18.91
C GLY A 214 4.29 29.98 -17.55
N GLY A 215 3.49 30.28 -16.52
CA GLY A 215 3.63 29.70 -15.19
C GLY A 215 3.00 28.33 -15.06
N SER A 216 3.26 27.68 -13.92
CA SER A 216 2.69 26.37 -13.60
C SER A 216 1.65 26.42 -12.48
N LEU A 217 0.77 25.42 -12.43
CA LEU A 217 -0.21 25.28 -11.34
C LEU A 217 0.49 25.08 -9.97
N ILE A 218 1.67 24.46 -9.97
CA ILE A 218 2.49 24.27 -8.76
C ILE A 218 2.94 25.63 -8.22
N GLU A 219 3.41 26.54 -9.09
CA GLU A 219 3.78 27.90 -8.69
C GLU A 219 2.58 28.66 -8.12
N LEU A 220 1.41 28.53 -8.74
CA LEU A 220 0.19 29.19 -8.24
C LEU A 220 -0.18 28.71 -6.83
N ILE A 221 -0.04 27.41 -6.56
CA ILE A 221 -0.28 26.85 -5.22
C ILE A 221 0.78 27.33 -4.22
N GLN A 222 2.04 27.44 -4.64
CA GLN A 222 3.10 28.01 -3.80
C GLN A 222 2.82 29.47 -3.45
N GLU A 223 2.36 30.27 -4.41
CA GLU A 223 1.94 31.67 -4.22
C GLU A 223 0.78 31.77 -3.21
N LYS A 224 -0.25 30.94 -3.37
CA LYS A 224 -1.38 30.87 -2.42
C LYS A 224 -0.92 30.48 -1.00
N ASN A 225 0.04 29.55 -0.90
CA ASN A 225 0.62 29.10 0.37
C ASN A 225 1.52 30.13 1.07
N LEU A 226 1.81 31.29 0.46
CA LEU A 226 2.45 32.40 1.19
C LEU A 226 1.52 32.97 2.27
N GLY A 227 0.20 32.91 2.06
CA GLY A 227 -0.80 33.32 3.04
C GLY A 227 -0.85 32.35 4.23
N LYS A 228 -0.70 32.85 5.46
CA LYS A 228 -0.67 32.02 6.67
C LYS A 228 -1.93 31.17 6.85
N ASP A 229 -3.10 31.71 6.52
CA ASP A 229 -4.38 31.00 6.69
C ASP A 229 -4.48 29.83 5.70
N ILE A 230 -4.21 30.06 4.40
CA ILE A 230 -4.21 29.02 3.38
C ILE A 230 -3.17 27.95 3.70
N ARG A 231 -1.95 28.35 4.08
CA ARG A 231 -0.86 27.40 4.38
C ARG A 231 -1.17 26.42 5.50
N ARG A 232 -1.96 26.86 6.50
CA ARG A 232 -2.37 26.01 7.62
C ARG A 232 -3.41 24.99 7.22
N LYS A 233 -4.21 25.28 6.19
CA LYS A 233 -5.27 24.39 5.73
C LYS A 233 -4.71 23.06 5.24
N LYS A 234 -5.45 21.98 5.53
CA LYS A 234 -5.15 20.61 5.13
C LYS A 234 -6.30 20.01 4.35
N VAL A 235 -5.99 18.96 3.59
CA VAL A 235 -6.99 18.03 3.09
C VAL A 235 -6.88 16.76 3.92
N LEU A 236 -7.98 16.36 4.54
CA LEU A 236 -8.06 15.12 5.32
C LEU A 236 -8.63 14.03 4.43
N LEU A 237 -7.91 12.92 4.26
CA LEU A 237 -8.41 11.69 3.65
C LEU A 237 -8.57 10.65 4.76
N GLU A 238 -9.80 10.30 5.10
CA GLU A 238 -10.13 9.23 6.06
C GLU A 238 -10.65 8.01 5.31
N TRP A 239 -10.40 6.82 5.84
CA TRP A 239 -10.96 5.60 5.27
C TRP A 239 -11.44 4.61 6.31
N ILE A 240 -12.39 3.80 5.87
CA ILE A 240 -12.88 2.62 6.56
C ILE A 240 -12.91 1.49 5.52
N LEU A 241 -12.14 0.43 5.74
CA LEU A 241 -12.12 -0.76 4.92
C LEU A 241 -12.74 -1.91 5.72
N THR A 242 -13.76 -2.54 5.14
CA THR A 242 -14.39 -3.75 5.66
C THR A 242 -14.27 -4.85 4.60
N GLU A 243 -14.78 -6.04 4.89
CA GLU A 243 -14.88 -7.10 3.87
C GLU A 243 -15.90 -6.78 2.76
N LYS A 244 -16.93 -5.97 3.06
CA LYS A 244 -18.06 -5.70 2.17
C LYS A 244 -17.99 -4.35 1.46
N GLU A 245 -17.38 -3.36 2.09
CA GLU A 245 -17.20 -2.04 1.50
C GLU A 245 -15.89 -1.37 1.94
N SER A 246 -15.33 -0.57 1.05
CA SER A 246 -14.32 0.45 1.35
C SER A 246 -14.93 1.82 1.16
N ARG A 247 -14.82 2.65 2.19
CA ARG A 247 -15.31 4.02 2.22
C ARG A 247 -14.14 4.97 2.42
N PHE A 248 -14.07 5.99 1.57
CA PHE A 248 -13.10 7.08 1.66
C PHE A 248 -13.84 8.39 1.83
N VAL A 249 -13.44 9.19 2.81
CA VAL A 249 -13.97 10.53 3.05
C VAL A 249 -12.83 11.50 2.86
N ILE A 250 -12.96 12.40 1.89
CA ILE A 250 -11.98 13.45 1.62
C ILE A 250 -12.63 14.77 1.98
N HIS A 251 -12.00 15.52 2.86
CA HIS A 251 -12.49 16.78 3.39
C HIS A 251 -11.42 17.86 3.26
N ASP A 252 -11.79 19.00 2.68
CA ASP A 252 -10.95 20.21 2.67
C ASP A 252 -11.47 21.26 3.65
N GLU A 253 -10.55 22.04 4.22
CA GLU A 253 -10.84 23.13 5.14
C GLU A 253 -11.17 24.45 4.39
N GLY A 254 -11.53 24.32 3.13
CA GLY A 254 -11.90 25.39 2.21
C GLY A 254 -13.36 25.80 2.27
N GLU A 255 -13.73 26.65 1.32
CA GLU A 255 -15.14 26.98 1.07
C GLU A 255 -15.86 25.93 0.22
N GLY A 256 -15.14 24.91 -0.26
CA GLY A 256 -15.66 23.92 -1.19
C GLY A 256 -15.80 24.46 -2.61
N PHE A 257 -16.46 23.70 -3.48
CA PHE A 257 -16.71 24.08 -4.87
C PHE A 257 -18.15 23.76 -5.31
N ASP A 258 -18.56 24.32 -6.45
CA ASP A 258 -19.87 24.03 -7.05
C ASP A 258 -19.90 22.58 -7.56
N VAL A 259 -20.46 21.71 -6.73
CA VAL A 259 -20.66 20.28 -6.99
C VAL A 259 -21.49 20.05 -8.26
N GLU A 260 -22.47 20.90 -8.56
CA GLU A 260 -23.36 20.71 -9.71
C GLU A 260 -22.70 21.17 -11.01
N ALA A 261 -21.87 22.23 -10.98
CA ALA A 261 -20.97 22.54 -12.09
C ALA A 261 -19.97 21.39 -12.34
N TYR A 262 -19.42 20.81 -11.28
CA TYR A 262 -18.50 19.68 -11.35
C TYR A 262 -19.16 18.41 -11.89
N LYS A 263 -20.38 18.07 -11.47
CA LYS A 263 -21.16 16.94 -12.02
C LYS A 263 -21.51 17.14 -13.50
N ARG A 264 -21.71 18.39 -13.95
CA ARG A 264 -21.98 18.72 -15.36
C ARG A 264 -20.74 18.60 -16.23
N SER A 265 -19.58 19.09 -15.77
CA SER A 265 -18.32 18.90 -16.51
C SER A 265 -17.97 17.41 -16.64
N LEU A 266 -18.31 16.62 -15.63
CA LEU A 266 -18.22 15.16 -15.61
C LEU A 266 -19.08 14.41 -16.65
N GLN A 267 -20.25 14.94 -17.01
CA GLN A 267 -21.11 14.32 -18.03
C GLN A 267 -20.58 14.56 -19.46
N ASN A 268 -19.78 15.61 -19.63
CA ASN A 268 -19.26 16.07 -20.93
C ASN A 268 -17.76 15.75 -21.12
N ALA A 269 -17.11 15.11 -20.14
CA ALA A 269 -15.68 14.80 -20.18
C ALA A 269 -15.39 13.67 -21.18
N SER A 270 -14.48 13.94 -22.13
CA SER A 270 -13.91 12.96 -23.07
C SER A 270 -12.58 12.38 -22.57
N SER A 271 -12.16 11.25 -23.15
CA SER A 271 -10.96 10.47 -22.76
C SER A 271 -9.60 11.17 -22.97
N ASP A 272 -9.59 12.35 -23.60
CA ASP A 272 -8.39 12.92 -24.25
C ASP A 272 -7.57 13.85 -23.34
N ASN A 273 -8.09 14.30 -22.19
CA ASN A 273 -7.37 15.18 -21.26
C ASN A 273 -7.02 14.47 -19.92
N LEU A 274 -5.75 14.57 -19.49
CA LEU A 274 -5.25 13.93 -18.26
C LEU A 274 -6.00 14.38 -17.00
N SER A 275 -6.38 15.66 -16.91
CA SER A 275 -7.16 16.22 -15.79
C SER A 275 -8.62 15.75 -15.75
N SER A 276 -9.16 15.29 -16.88
CA SER A 276 -10.53 14.75 -16.97
C SER A 276 -10.57 13.23 -16.68
N ARG A 277 -9.41 12.56 -16.70
CA ARG A 277 -9.29 11.12 -16.44
C ARG A 277 -9.50 10.76 -14.97
N GLY A 278 -8.95 11.52 -14.02
CA GLY A 278 -9.03 11.17 -12.59
C GLY A 278 -10.47 11.07 -12.08
N ILE A 279 -11.34 11.97 -12.53
CA ILE A 279 -12.74 12.02 -12.11
C ILE A 279 -13.60 11.00 -12.88
N LEU A 280 -13.29 10.77 -14.17
CA LEU A 280 -13.88 9.66 -14.90
C LEU A 280 -13.53 8.33 -14.22
N LEU A 281 -12.28 8.16 -13.78
CA LEU A 281 -11.81 6.99 -13.05
C LEU A 281 -12.48 6.86 -11.68
N SER A 282 -12.74 7.97 -10.96
CA SER A 282 -13.49 7.90 -9.70
C SER A 282 -14.91 7.37 -9.91
N ARG A 283 -15.59 7.75 -11.00
CA ARG A 283 -16.89 7.17 -11.38
C ARG A 283 -16.82 5.71 -11.82
N ILE A 284 -15.71 5.30 -12.44
CA ILE A 284 -15.50 3.91 -12.88
C ILE A 284 -15.23 3.01 -11.68
N VAL A 285 -14.47 3.49 -10.70
CA VAL A 285 -14.01 2.71 -9.54
C VAL A 285 -15.04 2.71 -8.41
N ALA A 286 -15.77 3.80 -8.21
CA ALA A 286 -16.72 3.93 -7.12
C ALA A 286 -18.12 3.47 -7.51
N ASP A 287 -18.77 2.70 -6.64
CA ASP A 287 -20.20 2.46 -6.74
C ASP A 287 -21.01 3.73 -6.44
N ARG A 288 -20.52 4.56 -5.50
CA ARG A 288 -21.19 5.80 -5.08
C ARG A 288 -20.17 6.89 -4.77
N ILE A 289 -20.47 8.10 -5.25
CA ILE A 289 -19.77 9.33 -4.87
C ILE A 289 -20.80 10.32 -4.34
N LEU A 290 -20.61 10.77 -3.11
CA LEU A 290 -21.51 11.68 -2.41
C LEU A 290 -20.75 12.94 -2.03
N PHE A 291 -21.34 14.11 -2.28
CA PHE A 291 -20.78 15.38 -1.84
C PHE A 291 -21.66 15.99 -0.76
N ASN A 292 -21.07 16.71 0.19
CA ASN A 292 -21.85 17.51 1.12
C ASN A 292 -22.41 18.77 0.43
N LYS A 293 -23.32 19.50 1.10
CA LYS A 293 -23.94 20.71 0.53
C LYS A 293 -22.95 21.85 0.26
N LYS A 294 -21.90 21.95 1.08
CA LYS A 294 -20.86 22.98 0.94
C LYS A 294 -19.92 22.70 -0.23
N GLY A 295 -19.79 21.43 -0.64
CA GLY A 295 -18.85 21.01 -1.67
C GLY A 295 -17.41 20.89 -1.19
N ASN A 296 -17.17 20.85 0.13
CA ASN A 296 -15.84 20.70 0.73
C ASN A 296 -15.61 19.30 1.34
N GLN A 297 -16.51 18.36 1.05
CA GLN A 297 -16.36 16.97 1.43
C GLN A 297 -16.92 16.08 0.33
N VAL A 298 -16.16 15.05 -0.01
CA VAL A 298 -16.59 13.96 -0.89
C VAL A 298 -16.44 12.62 -0.17
N THR A 299 -17.43 11.76 -0.31
CA THR A 299 -17.41 10.38 0.16
C THR A 299 -17.49 9.45 -1.03
N MET A 300 -16.45 8.64 -1.21
CA MET A 300 -16.37 7.60 -2.22
C MET A 300 -16.60 6.25 -1.56
N VAL A 301 -17.51 5.45 -2.11
CA VAL A 301 -17.82 4.09 -1.62
C VAL A 301 -17.58 3.09 -2.73
N MET A 302 -16.84 2.04 -2.40
CA MET A 302 -16.60 0.85 -3.21
C MET A 302 -17.18 -0.35 -2.49
N ASN A 303 -18.04 -1.11 -3.15
CA ASN A 303 -18.60 -2.34 -2.64
C ASN A 303 -17.75 -3.53 -3.08
N HIS A 304 -17.35 -4.36 -2.13
CA HIS A 304 -16.63 -5.59 -2.36
C HIS A 304 -17.64 -6.74 -2.46
N ARG A 305 -17.80 -7.31 -3.65
CA ARG A 305 -18.65 -8.50 -3.83
C ARG A 305 -17.96 -9.75 -3.28
N HIS A 306 -16.66 -9.86 -3.55
CA HIS A 306 -15.76 -10.87 -3.03
C HIS A 306 -14.38 -10.24 -2.86
N LEU A 307 -13.63 -10.65 -1.83
CA LEU A 307 -12.20 -10.34 -1.78
C LEU A 307 -11.50 -11.12 -2.91
N HIS A 308 -10.64 -10.43 -3.65
CA HIS A 308 -9.82 -11.00 -4.71
C HIS A 308 -8.82 -12.00 -4.14
N GLU A 309 -8.68 -13.11 -4.86
CA GLU A 309 -7.68 -14.12 -4.56
C GLU A 309 -6.28 -13.55 -4.72
N ARG A 310 -5.42 -13.76 -3.72
CA ARG A 310 -3.99 -13.54 -3.88
C ARG A 310 -3.43 -14.56 -4.86
N LEU A 311 -2.58 -14.07 -5.77
CA LEU A 311 -1.87 -14.92 -6.71
C LEU A 311 -1.00 -15.92 -5.93
N THR A 312 -1.15 -17.19 -6.26
CA THR A 312 -0.29 -18.23 -5.71
C THR A 312 1.14 -17.95 -6.15
N PRO A 313 2.11 -17.93 -5.22
CA PRO A 313 3.50 -17.75 -5.60
C PRO A 313 3.99 -18.82 -6.59
N ALA A 314 4.90 -18.44 -7.48
CA ALA A 314 5.36 -19.30 -8.57
C ALA A 314 5.85 -20.67 -8.09
N GLY A 315 6.64 -20.72 -7.01
CA GLY A 315 7.13 -22.00 -6.49
C GLY A 315 6.05 -22.92 -5.87
N PHE A 316 4.86 -22.41 -5.58
CA PHE A 316 3.72 -23.22 -5.09
C PHE A 316 2.61 -23.41 -6.13
N SER A 317 2.81 -22.93 -7.36
CA SER A 317 1.80 -22.98 -8.43
C SER A 317 1.34 -24.40 -8.80
N SER A 318 2.16 -25.41 -8.51
CA SER A 318 1.86 -26.82 -8.81
C SER A 318 1.31 -27.62 -7.63
N GLU A 319 1.14 -26.98 -6.47
CA GLU A 319 0.65 -27.63 -5.26
C GLU A 319 -0.88 -27.77 -5.25
N GLU A 320 -1.39 -28.62 -4.36
CA GLU A 320 -2.82 -28.92 -4.26
C GLU A 320 -3.63 -27.68 -3.85
N MET A 321 -4.61 -27.33 -4.68
CA MET A 321 -5.59 -26.30 -4.38
C MET A 321 -6.75 -26.89 -3.57
N LEU A 322 -6.98 -26.35 -2.39
CA LEU A 322 -8.11 -26.68 -1.53
C LEU A 322 -9.13 -25.55 -1.56
N ILE A 323 -10.31 -25.83 -2.12
CA ILE A 323 -11.46 -24.93 -2.10
C ILE A 323 -12.36 -25.34 -0.94
N VAL A 324 -12.68 -24.40 -0.06
CA VAL A 324 -13.52 -24.63 1.12
C VAL A 324 -14.75 -23.74 1.10
N LYS A 325 -15.82 -24.21 1.73
CA LYS A 325 -17.04 -23.46 2.00
C LYS A 325 -17.08 -23.04 3.46
N GLU A 326 -17.92 -22.06 3.77
CA GLU A 326 -18.22 -21.70 5.15
C GLU A 326 -18.59 -22.95 5.98
N GLY A 327 -17.97 -23.07 7.15
CA GLY A 327 -18.15 -24.19 8.08
C GLY A 327 -17.22 -25.38 7.84
N ASP A 328 -16.52 -25.46 6.70
CA ASP A 328 -15.58 -26.54 6.45
C ASP A 328 -14.38 -26.47 7.41
N ILE A 329 -13.96 -27.64 7.90
CA ILE A 329 -12.81 -27.77 8.78
C ILE A 329 -11.56 -27.98 7.92
N VAL A 330 -10.65 -27.01 7.94
CA VAL A 330 -9.40 -27.03 7.17
C VAL A 330 -8.39 -27.99 7.82
N VAL A 331 -8.23 -27.87 9.14
CA VAL A 331 -7.39 -28.76 9.96
C VAL A 331 -8.05 -28.98 11.32
N ARG A 332 -7.84 -30.15 11.93
CA ARG A 332 -8.30 -30.44 13.29
C ARG A 332 -7.14 -30.41 14.27
N SER A 333 -7.42 -29.97 15.49
CA SER A 333 -6.50 -30.15 16.61
C SER A 333 -6.12 -31.63 16.76
N GLY A 334 -4.82 -31.90 16.92
CA GLY A 334 -4.27 -33.25 17.00
C GLY A 334 -3.96 -33.90 15.65
N ASP A 335 -4.37 -33.31 14.52
CA ASP A 335 -3.93 -33.82 13.21
C ASP A 335 -2.41 -33.65 13.05
N PRO A 336 -1.74 -34.50 12.24
CA PRO A 336 -0.33 -34.29 11.91
C PRO A 336 -0.07 -32.92 11.26
N GLY A 337 0.94 -32.21 11.76
CA GLY A 337 1.40 -30.93 11.21
C GLY A 337 2.34 -31.05 10.01
N ASP A 338 2.08 -31.96 9.06
CA ASP A 338 3.02 -32.28 7.97
C ASP A 338 2.99 -31.30 6.77
N SER A 339 2.04 -30.37 6.79
CA SER A 339 1.75 -29.43 5.71
C SER A 339 1.57 -28.02 6.25
N ILE A 340 1.90 -27.02 5.45
CA ILE A 340 1.53 -25.61 5.67
C ILE A 340 0.55 -25.21 4.56
N PHE A 341 -0.32 -24.24 4.83
CA PHE A 341 -1.30 -23.79 3.85
C PHE A 341 -1.04 -22.33 3.49
N TYR A 342 -0.83 -22.02 2.21
CA TYR A 342 -0.83 -20.62 1.74
C TYR A 342 -2.27 -20.16 1.56
N ILE A 343 -2.59 -18.97 2.04
CA ILE A 343 -3.94 -18.42 2.07
C ILE A 343 -4.13 -17.50 0.88
N SER A 344 -4.86 -18.00 -0.13
CA SER A 344 -5.17 -17.21 -1.32
C SER A 344 -6.39 -16.33 -1.10
N SER A 345 -7.45 -16.86 -0.46
CA SER A 345 -8.68 -16.12 -0.13
C SER A 345 -9.45 -16.77 1.03
N GLY A 346 -10.46 -16.06 1.54
CA GLY A 346 -11.35 -16.49 2.62
C GLY A 346 -10.92 -16.02 4.01
N SER A 347 -11.81 -16.18 5.00
CA SER A 347 -11.55 -15.92 6.41
C SER A 347 -11.73 -17.20 7.22
N TYR A 348 -10.89 -17.40 8.22
CA TYR A 348 -10.80 -18.66 8.96
C TYR A 348 -10.69 -18.39 10.46
N LYS A 349 -11.53 -19.03 11.28
CA LYS A 349 -11.42 -18.96 12.74
C LYS A 349 -10.55 -20.08 13.29
N VAL A 350 -9.71 -19.73 14.25
CA VAL A 350 -8.86 -20.67 15.00
C VAL A 350 -9.58 -21.03 16.29
N VAL A 351 -9.81 -22.32 16.50
CA VAL A 351 -10.52 -22.84 17.67
C VAL A 351 -9.60 -23.73 18.49
N HIS A 352 -9.31 -23.31 19.72
CA HIS A 352 -8.49 -24.04 20.68
C HIS A 352 -9.31 -24.29 21.95
N HIS A 353 -9.40 -25.55 22.39
CA HIS A 353 -10.26 -25.97 23.52
C HIS A 353 -11.71 -25.43 23.46
N GLY A 354 -12.30 -25.39 22.27
CA GLY A 354 -13.67 -24.92 22.06
C GLY A 354 -13.86 -23.39 22.08
N GLN A 355 -12.80 -22.62 22.29
CA GLN A 355 -12.82 -21.16 22.24
C GLN A 355 -12.19 -20.65 20.94
N ILE A 356 -12.77 -19.59 20.38
CA ILE A 356 -12.16 -18.87 19.25
C ILE A 356 -11.01 -18.05 19.82
N VAL A 357 -9.78 -18.39 19.42
CA VAL A 357 -8.55 -17.73 19.91
C VAL A 357 -7.95 -16.77 18.89
N GLY A 358 -8.53 -16.72 17.68
CA GLY A 358 -8.11 -15.79 16.64
C GLY A 358 -8.82 -16.05 15.33
N ARG A 359 -8.58 -15.14 14.38
CA ARG A 359 -8.94 -15.27 12.97
C ARG A 359 -7.67 -15.21 12.13
N ILE A 360 -7.70 -15.90 11.01
CA ILE A 360 -6.64 -15.94 10.01
C ILE A 360 -7.26 -15.53 8.68
N THR A 361 -6.60 -14.63 7.97
CA THR A 361 -7.04 -14.12 6.65
C THR A 361 -5.90 -14.23 5.64
N PRO A 362 -6.06 -13.83 4.36
CA PRO A 362 -4.94 -13.77 3.44
C PRO A 362 -3.80 -12.89 3.97
N GLU A 363 -4.09 -11.88 4.81
CA GLU A 363 -3.07 -11.02 5.44
C GLU A 363 -2.04 -11.79 6.26
N ASP A 364 -2.42 -12.96 6.77
CA ASP A 364 -1.54 -13.86 7.49
C ASP A 364 -0.59 -14.67 6.60
N VAL A 365 -0.84 -14.70 5.30
CA VAL A 365 -0.09 -15.43 4.27
C VAL A 365 -0.14 -16.96 4.42
N PHE A 366 0.13 -17.49 5.61
CA PHE A 366 0.17 -18.91 5.92
C PHE A 366 -0.68 -19.29 7.13
N LEU A 367 -1.21 -20.50 7.06
CA LEU A 367 -1.92 -21.20 8.13
C LEU A 367 -1.18 -22.49 8.50
N GLY A 368 -1.11 -22.76 9.81
CA GLY A 368 -0.58 -24.01 10.34
C GLY A 368 0.96 -24.10 10.31
N GLU A 369 1.63 -22.97 10.15
CA GLU A 369 3.07 -22.79 10.09
C GLU A 369 3.76 -23.25 11.39
N MET A 370 3.13 -23.07 12.55
CA MET A 370 3.70 -23.48 13.83
C MET A 370 3.90 -24.99 13.93
N ALA A 371 2.83 -25.77 13.72
CA ALA A 371 2.88 -27.23 13.76
C ALA A 371 3.83 -27.78 12.68
N PHE A 372 3.80 -27.15 11.50
CA PHE A 372 4.68 -27.45 10.40
C PHE A 372 6.16 -27.24 10.74
N LEU A 373 6.55 -26.09 11.28
CA LEU A 373 7.96 -25.80 11.56
C LEU A 373 8.49 -26.54 12.78
N LEU A 374 7.66 -26.71 13.82
CA LEU A 374 8.04 -27.41 15.04
C LEU A 374 7.98 -28.94 14.93
N ASN A 375 7.48 -29.44 13.79
CA ASN A 375 7.24 -30.87 13.57
C ASN A 375 6.39 -31.50 14.68
N LYS A 376 5.28 -30.83 15.00
CA LYS A 376 4.29 -31.24 16.01
C LYS A 376 2.91 -31.39 15.38
N ASP A 377 2.00 -32.00 16.12
CA ASP A 377 0.58 -32.05 15.76
C ASP A 377 -0.05 -30.65 15.83
N ARG A 378 -1.20 -30.47 15.17
CA ARG A 378 -1.95 -29.21 15.19
C ARG A 378 -2.38 -28.87 16.62
N SER A 379 -2.02 -27.67 17.07
CA SER A 379 -2.42 -27.15 18.38
C SER A 379 -3.89 -26.73 18.44
N ALA A 380 -4.49 -26.38 17.30
CA ALA A 380 -5.85 -25.88 17.21
C ALA A 380 -6.53 -26.38 15.93
N SER A 381 -7.86 -26.38 15.94
CA SER A 381 -8.67 -26.58 14.73
C SER A 381 -8.80 -25.25 13.99
N VAL A 382 -8.85 -25.30 12.65
CA VAL A 382 -9.16 -24.12 11.85
C VAL A 382 -10.38 -24.40 10.97
N ILE A 383 -11.34 -23.47 10.99
CA ILE A 383 -12.64 -23.60 10.36
C ILE A 383 -12.86 -22.39 9.45
N ALA A 384 -13.30 -22.63 8.23
CA ALA A 384 -13.66 -21.56 7.30
C ALA A 384 -14.89 -20.78 7.81
N GLU A 385 -14.77 -19.46 7.92
CA GLU A 385 -15.89 -18.53 8.18
C GLU A 385 -16.53 -18.04 6.89
N THR A 386 -15.79 -18.09 5.78
CA THR A 386 -16.29 -17.77 4.44
C THR A 386 -15.77 -18.79 3.43
N SER A 387 -16.36 -18.83 2.23
CA SER A 387 -15.78 -19.59 1.13
C SER A 387 -14.36 -19.08 0.83
N GLY A 388 -13.42 -20.00 0.64
CA GLY A 388 -12.01 -19.66 0.55
C GLY A 388 -11.19 -20.63 -0.28
N LYS A 389 -9.97 -20.21 -0.59
CA LYS A 389 -8.99 -20.97 -1.35
C LYS A 389 -7.67 -21.00 -0.61
N LEU A 390 -7.16 -22.22 -0.41
CA LEU A 390 -5.88 -22.50 0.21
C LEU A 390 -5.02 -23.31 -0.76
N ILE A 391 -3.71 -23.17 -0.67
CA ILE A 391 -2.76 -24.04 -1.35
C ILE A 391 -2.07 -24.89 -0.28
N ARG A 392 -2.35 -26.20 -0.28
CA ARG A 392 -1.74 -27.13 0.66
C ARG A 392 -0.33 -27.45 0.20
N ILE A 393 0.66 -27.15 1.03
CA ILE A 393 2.07 -27.32 0.73
C ILE A 393 2.65 -28.37 1.71
N PRO A 394 2.82 -29.63 1.28
CA PRO A 394 3.43 -30.66 2.10
C PRO A 394 4.91 -30.36 2.36
N ARG A 395 5.45 -30.83 3.49
CA ARG A 395 6.85 -30.59 3.89
C ARG A 395 7.86 -30.91 2.79
N LYS A 396 7.68 -32.04 2.11
CA LYS A 396 8.59 -32.46 1.03
C LYS A 396 8.61 -31.45 -0.11
N SER A 397 7.44 -30.92 -0.49
CA SER A 397 7.38 -29.90 -1.54
C SER A 397 7.95 -28.57 -1.04
N PHE A 398 7.59 -28.14 0.17
CA PHE A 398 8.16 -26.93 0.78
C PHE A 398 9.70 -26.93 0.74
N ILE A 399 10.33 -28.04 1.18
CA ILE A 399 11.80 -28.18 1.15
C ILE A 399 12.35 -28.13 -0.27
N LYS A 400 11.66 -28.75 -1.24
CA LYS A 400 12.05 -28.69 -2.66
C LYS A 400 11.99 -27.25 -3.17
N VAL A 401 10.91 -26.54 -2.87
CA VAL A 401 10.72 -25.14 -3.25
C VAL A 401 11.77 -24.26 -2.60
N LEU A 402 12.11 -24.44 -1.32
CA LEU A 402 13.19 -23.68 -0.67
C LEU A 402 14.56 -23.85 -1.33
N LYS A 403 14.83 -25.00 -1.97
CA LYS A 403 16.08 -25.18 -2.72
C LYS A 403 16.12 -24.38 -4.02
N GLN A 404 14.95 -24.18 -4.64
CA GLN A 404 14.82 -23.46 -5.90
C GLN A 404 14.56 -21.96 -5.69
N TYR A 405 13.86 -21.61 -4.60
CA TYR A 405 13.48 -20.27 -4.19
C TYR A 405 13.86 -20.06 -2.71
N PRO A 406 15.16 -19.92 -2.40
CA PRO A 406 15.62 -19.78 -1.01
C PRO A 406 15.03 -18.56 -0.28
N GLN A 407 14.68 -17.52 -1.03
CA GLN A 407 14.03 -16.31 -0.53
C GLN A 407 12.71 -16.59 0.19
N TYR A 408 11.99 -17.66 -0.15
CA TYR A 408 10.73 -18.00 0.53
C TYR A 408 10.97 -18.42 1.99
N GLY A 409 12.13 -19.03 2.26
CA GLY A 409 12.53 -19.39 3.63
C GLY A 409 12.87 -18.16 4.46
N LEU A 410 13.58 -17.20 3.87
CA LEU A 410 13.86 -15.91 4.51
C LEU A 410 12.59 -15.12 4.76
N PHE A 411 11.68 -15.06 3.78
CA PHE A 411 10.38 -14.43 3.93
C PHE A 411 9.60 -15.03 5.10
N LEU A 412 9.46 -16.36 5.15
CA LEU A 412 8.76 -17.04 6.25
C LEU A 412 9.43 -16.75 7.60
N SER A 413 10.77 -16.75 7.66
CA SER A 413 11.52 -16.46 8.88
C SER A 413 11.27 -15.02 9.37
N ARG A 414 11.28 -14.04 8.47
CA ARG A 414 10.99 -12.63 8.80
C ARG A 414 9.54 -12.43 9.22
N LEU A 415 8.60 -13.07 8.53
CA LEU A 415 7.17 -13.04 8.89
C LEU A 415 6.97 -13.50 10.34
N LEU A 416 7.59 -14.62 10.72
CA LEU A 416 7.50 -15.16 12.07
C LEU A 416 8.20 -14.30 13.13
N ALA A 417 9.37 -13.75 12.79
CA ALA A 417 10.09 -12.83 13.69
C ALA A 417 9.27 -11.56 13.96
N SER A 418 8.64 -11.00 12.93
CA SER A 418 7.73 -9.85 13.06
C SER A 418 6.51 -10.17 13.91
N ARG A 419 5.89 -11.34 13.72
CA ARG A 419 4.78 -11.81 14.56
C ARG A 419 5.19 -11.98 16.02
N LEU A 420 6.33 -12.60 16.28
CA LEU A 420 6.83 -12.80 17.64
C LEU A 420 7.09 -11.46 18.34
N LYS A 421 7.74 -10.52 17.63
CA LYS A 421 7.96 -9.16 18.13
C LYS A 421 6.63 -8.51 18.53
N ARG A 422 5.61 -8.63 17.69
CA ARG A 422 4.26 -8.10 17.94
C ARG A 422 3.61 -8.73 19.17
N THR A 423 3.63 -10.06 19.29
CA THR A 423 3.08 -10.75 20.46
C THR A 423 3.76 -10.30 21.75
N ASN A 424 5.08 -10.13 21.72
CA ASN A 424 5.83 -9.64 22.88
C ASN A 424 5.48 -8.18 23.23
N GLU A 425 5.36 -7.30 22.24
CA GLU A 425 4.93 -5.90 22.45
C GLU A 425 3.53 -5.83 23.07
N PHE A 426 2.57 -6.61 22.56
CA PHE A 426 1.22 -6.67 23.10
C PHE A 426 1.17 -7.16 24.55
N ILE A 427 1.97 -8.19 24.88
CA ILE A 427 2.07 -8.71 26.26
C ILE A 427 2.65 -7.62 27.19
N VAL A 428 3.69 -6.90 26.76
CA VAL A 428 4.28 -5.83 27.57
C VAL A 428 3.28 -4.70 27.84
N THR A 429 2.52 -4.28 26.83
CA THR A 429 1.47 -3.25 27.02
C THR A 429 0.36 -3.76 27.95
N SER A 430 -0.08 -5.00 27.79
CA SER A 430 -1.17 -5.58 28.60
C SER A 430 -0.76 -5.81 30.05
N LEU A 431 0.51 -6.11 30.33
CA LEU A 431 1.04 -6.27 31.69
C LEU A 431 1.39 -4.91 32.34
N GLY A 432 1.80 -3.90 31.56
CA GLY A 432 2.10 -2.57 32.08
C GLY A 432 0.88 -1.81 32.60
N ASP A 433 -0.31 -2.08 32.04
CA ASP A 433 -1.58 -1.52 32.51
C ASP A 433 -2.07 -2.16 33.83
N GLU A 434 -1.60 -3.36 34.20
CA GLU A 434 -1.95 -4.00 35.48
C GLU A 434 -1.14 -3.42 36.67
N ASP A 435 0.11 -3.01 36.46
CA ASP A 435 0.98 -2.46 37.51
C ASP A 435 0.60 -1.00 37.92
N GLU A 436 0.01 -0.20 37.03
CA GLU A 436 -0.46 1.15 37.38
C GLU A 436 -1.71 1.13 38.27
N ASP A 437 -2.55 0.10 38.19
CA ASP A 437 -3.80 -0.01 38.93
C ASP A 437 -3.61 -0.59 40.35
N GLU A 438 -2.53 -1.35 40.61
CA GLU A 438 -2.15 -1.74 41.98
C GLU A 438 -1.48 -0.59 42.75
N SER A 439 -0.71 0.27 42.09
CA SER A 439 -0.03 1.41 42.74
C SER A 439 -0.97 2.49 43.31
N LYS A 440 -2.24 2.52 42.87
CA LYS A 440 -3.28 3.45 43.38
C LYS A 440 -4.11 2.88 44.53
N LYS A 441 -4.00 1.59 44.88
CA LYS A 441 -4.74 0.99 45.99
C LYS A 441 -4.05 1.14 47.36
N ASP A 442 -2.75 1.43 47.39
CA ASP A 442 -1.98 1.49 48.64
C ASP A 442 -1.79 2.90 49.25
N LEU A 443 -2.53 3.91 48.77
CA LEU A 443 -2.49 5.28 49.31
C LEU A 443 -3.77 5.72 50.04
N THR A 444 -4.61 4.78 50.47
CA THR A 444 -5.81 5.12 51.28
C THR A 444 -5.88 4.28 52.55
N ILE A 445 -5.08 4.61 53.56
CA ILE A 445 -5.41 4.40 54.99
C ILE A 445 -4.94 5.61 55.79
#